data_AF-A0A109JBN2-F1
#
_entry.id   AF-A0A109JBN2-F1
#
_cell.length_a   1.000
_cell.length_b   1.000
_cell.length_c   1.000
_cell.angle_alpha   90.00
_cell.angle_beta   90.00
_cell.angle_gamma   90.00
#
_symmetry.space_group_name_H-M   'P 1'
#
loop_
_entity.id
_entity.type
_entity.pdbx_description
1 polymer ?
#
loop_
_entity_poly.entity_id
_entity_poly.type
_entity_poly.pdbx_seq_one_letter_code
_entity_poly.pdbx_strand_id
1 'polypeptide(L)'
;MITLPKDLILSSSERGEVERHIAELDRFTRLDQPVEYRGATLRNDAALVAMIAALLLKGGRKLDKEASDAATEDYLDALEDLPAWSVREAIRGWNRGESVPLDGKKHDFNWRPEPPTLRRLAAHELAGVKGRIVSLRKLLAAVPLVEYSDEHRQDMVDRVAGLFKLHVVPTETEGKAA
;
A
#
# COMPACT_ATOMS: atom_id res chain seq x y z
N MET A 1 -5.79 -12.77 -10.97
CA MET A 1 -6.78 -12.06 -11.80
C MET A 1 -8.01 -11.85 -10.93
N ILE A 2 -8.54 -10.63 -10.82
CA ILE A 2 -9.73 -10.35 -9.99
C ILE A 2 -10.96 -10.46 -10.87
N THR A 3 -11.98 -11.15 -10.37
CA THR A 3 -13.27 -11.32 -11.05
C THR A 3 -14.33 -10.50 -10.33
N LEU A 4 -15.23 -9.87 -11.08
CA LEU A 4 -16.40 -9.16 -10.55
C LEU A 4 -17.67 -9.67 -11.23
N PRO A 5 -18.82 -9.72 -10.52
CA PRO A 5 -20.12 -9.87 -11.15
C PRO A 5 -20.28 -8.94 -12.36
N LYS A 6 -20.97 -9.41 -13.41
CA LYS A 6 -21.03 -8.70 -14.71
C LYS A 6 -21.61 -7.29 -14.58
N ASP A 7 -22.57 -7.11 -13.68
CA ASP A 7 -23.22 -5.85 -13.33
C ASP A 7 -22.31 -4.87 -12.58
N LEU A 8 -21.20 -5.36 -12.00
CA LEU A 8 -20.18 -4.55 -11.31
C LEU A 8 -18.95 -4.27 -12.18
N ILE A 9 -18.95 -4.68 -13.45
CA ILE A 9 -17.90 -4.32 -14.40
C ILE A 9 -18.07 -2.86 -14.81
N LEU A 10 -17.02 -2.08 -14.61
CA LEU A 10 -17.01 -0.66 -14.92
C LEU A 10 -17.28 -0.41 -16.42
N SER A 11 -18.20 0.50 -16.68
CA SER A 11 -18.41 1.12 -17.99
C SER A 11 -17.19 1.96 -18.42
N SER A 12 -17.10 2.31 -19.70
CA SER A 12 -16.00 3.16 -20.21
C SER A 12 -15.90 4.50 -19.50
N SER A 13 -17.03 5.10 -19.11
CA SER A 13 -17.04 6.37 -18.37
C SER A 13 -16.48 6.20 -16.96
N GLU A 14 -16.90 5.16 -16.23
CA GLU A 14 -16.42 4.91 -14.87
C GLU A 14 -14.94 4.52 -14.86
N ARG A 15 -14.48 3.79 -15.87
CA ARG A 15 -13.04 3.51 -16.05
C ARG A 15 -12.25 4.80 -16.21
N GLY A 16 -12.73 5.75 -17.02
CA GLY A 16 -12.08 7.05 -17.19
C GLY A 16 -11.99 7.87 -15.88
N GLU A 17 -13.02 7.80 -15.03
CA GLU A 17 -12.99 8.43 -13.70
C GLU A 17 -11.98 7.77 -12.77
N VAL A 18 -11.91 6.43 -12.77
CA VAL A 18 -10.92 5.68 -11.97
C VAL A 18 -9.50 5.98 -12.43
N GLU A 19 -9.25 6.07 -13.74
CA GLU A 19 -7.95 6.43 -14.31
C GLU A 19 -7.53 7.86 -13.91
N ARG A 20 -8.46 8.83 -13.98
CA ARG A 20 -8.21 10.20 -13.51
C ARG A 20 -7.87 10.23 -12.03
N HIS A 21 -8.64 9.52 -11.21
CA HIS A 21 -8.40 9.46 -9.77
C HIS A 21 -7.06 8.79 -9.43
N ILE A 22 -6.65 7.75 -10.16
CA ILE A 22 -5.30 7.17 -10.01
C ILE A 22 -4.24 8.23 -10.32
N ALA A 23 -4.39 9.00 -11.41
CA ALA A 23 -3.43 10.04 -11.77
C ALA A 23 -3.33 11.17 -10.74
N GLU A 24 -4.44 11.52 -10.08
CA GLU A 24 -4.45 12.47 -8.96
C GLU A 24 -3.72 11.91 -7.72
N LEU A 25 -4.01 10.65 -7.36
CA LEU A 25 -3.35 9.99 -6.23
C LEU A 25 -1.85 9.78 -6.44
N ASP A 26 -1.43 9.49 -7.68
CA ASP A 26 -0.04 9.24 -8.03
C ASP A 26 0.85 10.45 -7.73
N ARG A 27 0.29 11.68 -7.80
CA ARG A 27 0.99 12.91 -7.41
C ARG A 27 1.51 12.84 -5.98
N PHE A 28 0.73 12.31 -5.05
CA PHE A 28 1.13 12.16 -3.64
C PHE A 28 2.23 11.09 -3.44
N THR A 29 2.60 10.33 -4.46
CA THR A 29 3.70 9.37 -4.36
C THR A 29 5.04 9.91 -4.87
N ARG A 30 5.03 11.07 -5.52
CA ARG A 30 6.21 11.66 -6.16
C ARG A 30 6.93 12.62 -5.21
N LEU A 31 8.26 12.64 -5.31
CA LEU A 31 9.13 13.54 -4.54
C LEU A 31 9.28 14.93 -5.15
N ASP A 32 8.86 15.13 -6.40
CA ASP A 32 8.97 16.41 -7.10
C ASP A 32 7.75 17.32 -6.90
N GLN A 33 6.74 16.87 -6.17
CA GLN A 33 5.58 17.68 -5.86
C GLN A 33 5.91 18.78 -4.86
N PRO A 34 5.54 20.05 -5.16
CA PRO A 34 5.61 21.11 -4.18
C PRO A 34 4.70 20.82 -2.99
N VAL A 35 5.17 21.19 -1.79
CA VAL A 35 4.44 21.00 -0.54
C VAL A 35 4.19 22.35 0.12
N GLU A 36 2.93 22.61 0.43
CA GLU A 36 2.53 23.75 1.26
C GLU A 36 2.93 23.49 2.71
N TYR A 37 3.85 24.29 3.24
CA TYR A 37 4.30 24.23 4.62
C TYR A 37 4.32 25.63 5.25
N ARG A 38 3.48 25.85 6.25
CA ARG A 38 3.36 27.13 6.99
C ARG A 38 3.15 28.36 6.10
N GLY A 39 2.38 28.20 5.01
CA GLY A 39 2.06 29.29 4.07
C GLY A 39 3.13 29.53 3.01
N ALA A 40 4.16 28.68 2.93
CA ALA A 40 5.15 28.68 1.87
C ALA A 40 5.06 27.40 1.04
N THR A 41 5.14 27.55 -0.28
CA THR A 41 5.31 26.44 -1.22
C THR A 41 6.79 26.04 -1.27
N LEU A 42 7.13 24.86 -0.77
CA LEU A 42 8.50 24.36 -0.72
C LEU A 42 8.67 23.14 -1.62
N ARG A 43 9.90 22.93 -2.10
CA ARG A 43 10.31 21.61 -2.63
C ARG A 43 10.37 20.58 -1.50
N ASN A 44 10.34 19.30 -1.85
CA ASN A 44 10.34 18.19 -0.90
C ASN A 44 11.52 18.24 0.07
N ASP A 45 12.74 18.41 -0.44
CA ASP A 45 13.98 18.55 0.33
C ASP A 45 13.91 19.71 1.34
N ALA A 46 13.54 20.90 0.88
CA ALA A 46 13.41 22.09 1.72
C ALA A 46 12.33 21.92 2.80
N ALA A 47 11.22 21.25 2.46
CA ALA A 47 10.15 20.95 3.39
C ALA A 47 10.61 19.95 4.48
N LEU A 48 11.34 18.90 4.11
CA LEU A 48 11.92 17.93 5.05
C LEU A 48 12.87 18.61 6.03
N VAL A 49 13.82 19.41 5.54
CA VAL A 49 14.76 20.17 6.37
C VAL A 49 14.03 21.06 7.37
N ALA A 50 13.00 21.80 6.92
CA ALA A 50 12.21 22.68 7.79
C ALA A 50 11.44 21.90 8.88
N MET A 51 10.93 20.71 8.55
CA MET A 51 10.24 19.84 9.51
C MET A 51 11.20 19.22 10.52
N ILE A 52 12.36 18.75 10.09
CA ILE A 52 13.40 18.17 10.94
C ILE A 52 13.93 19.23 11.92
N ALA A 53 14.26 20.42 11.42
CA ALA A 53 14.67 21.54 12.26
C ALA A 53 13.62 21.85 13.35
N ALA A 54 12.33 21.89 12.97
CA ALA A 54 11.24 22.10 13.93
C ALA A 54 11.11 20.95 14.95
N LEU A 55 11.36 19.71 14.54
CA LEU A 55 11.32 18.53 15.41
C LEU A 55 12.46 18.54 16.44
N LEU A 56 13.68 18.87 16.01
CA LEU A 56 14.86 18.90 16.88
C LEU A 56 14.73 19.94 18.00
N LEU A 57 14.09 21.08 17.70
CA LEU A 57 13.81 22.13 18.70
C LEU A 57 12.87 21.67 19.83
N LYS A 58 12.02 20.65 19.61
CA LYS A 58 11.04 20.18 20.60
C LYS A 58 11.66 19.31 21.70
N GLY A 59 12.87 18.78 21.49
CA GLY A 59 13.45 17.71 22.30
C GLY A 59 13.95 18.06 23.72
N GLY A 60 13.77 19.29 24.20
CA GLY A 60 14.10 19.72 25.58
C GLY A 60 15.60 19.76 25.94
N ARG A 61 16.42 18.88 25.35
CA ARG A 61 17.88 18.94 25.39
C ARG A 61 18.34 20.01 24.40
N LYS A 62 19.06 21.01 24.91
CA LYS A 62 19.87 21.89 24.07
C LYS A 62 20.93 21.03 23.41
N LEU A 63 20.73 20.68 22.14
CA LEU A 63 21.80 20.15 21.31
C LEU A 63 22.77 21.30 21.05
N ASP A 64 24.06 21.01 21.11
CA ASP A 64 25.04 21.88 20.48
C ASP A 64 24.88 21.82 18.95
N LYS A 65 25.60 22.68 18.25
CA LYS A 65 25.49 22.77 16.80
C LYS A 65 25.86 21.45 16.13
N GLU A 66 26.96 20.84 16.55
CA GLU A 66 27.48 19.60 15.97
C GLU A 66 26.49 18.44 16.12
N ALA A 67 25.88 18.27 17.31
CA ALA A 67 24.87 17.24 17.53
C ALA A 67 23.55 17.54 16.79
N SER A 68 23.20 18.82 16.60
CA SER A 68 22.04 19.20 15.80
C SER A 68 22.25 18.92 14.31
N ASP A 69 23.43 19.22 13.79
CA ASP A 69 23.80 18.99 12.40
C ASP A 69 23.83 17.47 12.12
N ALA A 70 24.51 16.69 12.97
CA ALA A 70 24.55 15.23 12.86
C ALA A 70 23.15 14.60 12.92
N ALA A 71 22.30 15.03 13.87
CA ALA A 71 20.94 14.51 13.94
C ALA A 71 20.09 14.90 12.71
N THR A 72 20.35 16.07 12.11
CA THR A 72 19.64 16.48 10.90
C THR A 72 20.00 15.55 9.73
N GLU A 73 21.28 15.24 9.55
CA GLU A 73 21.73 14.28 8.53
C GLU A 73 21.11 12.89 8.76
N ASP A 74 21.10 12.38 9.99
CA ASP A 74 20.46 11.09 10.31
C ASP A 74 18.97 11.04 9.91
N TYR A 75 18.23 12.15 10.12
CA TYR A 75 16.85 12.24 9.67
C TYR A 75 16.72 12.38 8.16
N LEU A 76 17.61 13.09 7.48
CA LEU A 76 17.58 13.23 6.03
C LEU A 76 17.87 11.89 5.35
N ASP A 77 18.90 11.17 5.79
CA ASP A 77 19.22 9.81 5.33
C ASP A 77 18.03 8.86 5.54
N ALA A 78 17.33 9.00 6.67
CA ALA A 78 16.16 8.19 6.96
C ALA A 78 14.91 8.56 6.16
N LEU A 79 14.83 9.73 5.51
CA LEU A 79 13.59 10.27 4.95
C LEU A 79 13.69 10.69 3.47
N GLU A 80 14.87 10.65 2.86
CA GLU A 80 15.15 11.19 1.51
C GLU A 80 14.24 10.65 0.40
N ASP A 81 13.79 9.40 0.51
CA ASP A 81 12.93 8.72 -0.46
C ASP A 81 11.42 8.85 -0.16
N LEU A 82 11.06 9.64 0.87
CA LEU A 82 9.67 9.85 1.28
C LEU A 82 9.16 11.25 0.92
N PRO A 83 7.90 11.37 0.48
CA PRO A 83 7.26 12.67 0.31
C PRO A 83 7.11 13.41 1.64
N ALA A 84 7.45 14.69 1.66
CA ALA A 84 7.43 15.53 2.85
C ALA A 84 6.02 15.65 3.45
N TRP A 85 4.96 15.50 2.65
CA TRP A 85 3.59 15.46 3.17
C TRP A 85 3.38 14.27 4.12
N SER A 86 3.95 13.10 3.81
CA SER A 86 3.74 11.90 4.63
C SER A 86 4.54 11.99 5.93
N VAL A 87 5.74 12.58 5.88
CA VAL A 87 6.52 12.95 7.07
C VAL A 87 5.77 13.96 7.93
N ARG A 88 5.15 14.96 7.31
CA ARG A 88 4.33 15.95 8.04
C ARG A 88 3.18 15.30 8.78
N GLU A 89 2.42 14.42 8.13
CA GLU A 89 1.29 13.74 8.77
C GLU A 89 1.76 12.78 9.87
N ALA A 90 2.88 12.07 9.69
CA ALA A 90 3.51 11.27 10.74
C ALA A 90 3.90 12.11 11.97
N ILE A 91 4.54 13.27 11.77
CA ILE A 91 4.88 14.20 12.85
C ILE A 91 3.61 14.74 13.54
N ARG A 92 2.55 15.03 12.79
CA ARG A 92 1.26 15.48 13.36
C ARG A 92 0.62 14.39 14.21
N GLY A 93 0.55 13.15 13.71
CA GLY A 93 0.05 12.01 14.44
C GLY A 93 0.87 11.76 15.72
N TRP A 94 2.20 11.88 15.65
CA TRP A 94 3.07 11.78 16.82
C TRP A 94 2.75 12.84 17.86
N ASN A 95 2.67 14.11 17.43
CA ASN A 95 2.40 15.23 18.31
C ASN A 95 1.01 15.18 18.98
N ARG A 96 0.05 14.47 18.40
CA ARG A 96 -1.28 14.24 18.96
C ARG A 96 -1.40 12.97 19.81
N GLY A 97 -0.37 12.11 19.82
CA GLY A 97 -0.47 10.78 20.45
C GLY A 97 -1.34 9.79 19.65
N GLU A 98 -1.55 10.04 18.36
CA GLU A 98 -2.44 9.29 17.46
C GLU A 98 -1.65 8.34 16.53
N SER A 99 -0.32 8.27 16.65
CA SER A 99 0.50 7.42 15.78
C SER A 99 0.20 5.94 15.96
N VAL A 100 0.13 5.21 14.84
CA VAL A 100 -0.06 3.75 14.85
C VAL A 100 1.06 3.06 15.64
N PRO A 101 0.74 2.06 16.48
CA PRO A 101 1.76 1.32 17.21
C PRO A 101 2.66 0.58 16.23
N LEU A 102 3.97 0.74 16.39
CA LEU A 102 4.94 -0.07 15.66
C LEU A 102 5.24 -1.32 16.50
N ASP A 103 5.21 -2.49 15.86
CA ASP A 103 5.52 -3.79 16.50
C ASP A 103 4.61 -4.14 17.69
N GLY A 104 3.37 -3.62 17.69
CA GLY A 104 2.38 -3.88 18.73
C GLY A 104 2.64 -3.15 20.06
N LYS A 105 3.64 -2.25 20.12
CA LYS A 105 3.95 -1.46 21.32
C LYS A 105 3.42 -0.03 21.18
N LYS A 106 2.94 0.52 22.29
CA LYS A 106 2.60 1.95 22.36
C LYS A 106 3.87 2.78 22.33
N HIS A 107 3.83 3.91 21.62
CA HIS A 107 4.92 4.87 21.58
C HIS A 107 5.02 5.66 22.88
N ASP A 108 6.25 6.01 23.25
CA ASP A 108 6.49 7.04 24.26
C ASP A 108 6.50 8.42 23.58
N PHE A 109 5.38 9.12 23.66
CA PHE A 109 5.20 10.44 23.04
C PHE A 109 5.88 11.59 23.80
N ASN A 110 6.54 11.32 24.93
CA ASN A 110 7.31 12.34 25.66
C ASN A 110 8.56 12.78 24.88
N TRP A 111 9.06 11.92 23.99
CA TRP A 111 10.25 12.17 23.19
C TRP A 111 9.90 12.34 21.72
N ARG A 112 10.84 12.90 20.96
CA ARG A 112 10.74 12.88 19.49
C ARG A 112 10.90 11.45 18.98
N PRO A 113 10.29 11.07 17.86
CA PRO A 113 10.53 9.77 17.26
C PRO A 113 11.97 9.70 16.73
N GLU A 114 12.67 8.62 17.01
CA GLU A 114 13.97 8.32 16.39
C GLU A 114 13.85 8.27 14.84
N PRO A 115 14.90 8.57 14.07
CA PRO A 115 14.83 8.59 12.60
C PRO A 115 14.21 7.33 11.98
N PRO A 116 14.56 6.10 12.37
CA PRO A 116 13.92 4.89 11.84
C PRO A 116 12.44 4.77 12.19
N THR A 117 12.05 5.23 13.38
CA THR A 117 10.65 5.27 13.83
C THR A 117 9.85 6.24 12.97
N LEU A 118 10.37 7.46 12.76
CA LEU A 118 9.72 8.46 11.94
C LEU A 118 9.57 7.99 10.48
N ARG A 119 10.61 7.37 9.91
CA ARG A 119 10.56 6.75 8.59
C ARG A 119 9.41 5.74 8.47
N ARG A 120 9.28 4.84 9.43
CA ARG A 120 8.22 3.81 9.43
C ARG A 120 6.83 4.42 9.51
N LEU A 121 6.64 5.45 10.34
CA LEU A 121 5.37 6.17 10.44
C LEU A 121 5.04 6.92 9.14
N ALA A 122 6.01 7.63 8.56
CA ALA A 122 5.82 8.34 7.29
C ALA A 122 5.56 7.37 6.11
N ALA A 123 6.19 6.19 6.12
CA ALA A 123 5.92 5.14 5.15
C ALA A 123 4.53 4.53 5.32
N HIS A 124 4.01 4.43 6.56
CA HIS A 124 2.65 4.00 6.83
C HIS A 124 1.62 4.98 6.25
N GLU A 125 1.82 6.30 6.42
CA GLU A 125 0.98 7.31 5.78
C GLU A 125 0.97 7.19 4.26
N LEU A 126 2.16 7.00 3.66
CA LEU A 126 2.29 6.80 2.21
C LEU A 126 1.64 5.48 1.72
N ALA A 127 1.66 4.43 2.55
CA ALA A 127 1.09 3.14 2.21
C ALA A 127 -0.43 3.21 1.97
N GLY A 128 -1.15 4.11 2.65
CA GLY A 128 -2.58 4.32 2.42
C GLY A 128 -2.87 4.76 0.97
N VAL A 129 -2.10 5.73 0.47
CA VAL A 129 -2.21 6.22 -0.91
C VAL A 129 -1.82 5.13 -1.91
N LYS A 130 -0.66 4.48 -1.70
CA LYS A 130 -0.18 3.40 -2.57
C LYS A 130 -1.18 2.23 -2.62
N GLY A 131 -1.73 1.84 -1.48
CA GLY A 131 -2.74 0.79 -1.36
C GLY A 131 -4.04 1.12 -2.09
N ARG A 132 -4.47 2.38 -2.05
CA ARG A 132 -5.63 2.86 -2.82
C ARG A 132 -5.37 2.76 -4.32
N ILE A 133 -4.21 3.21 -4.80
CA ILE A 133 -3.82 3.10 -6.22
C ILE A 133 -3.82 1.63 -6.67
N VAL A 134 -3.24 0.72 -5.88
CA VAL A 134 -3.22 -0.71 -6.19
C VAL A 134 -4.63 -1.28 -6.28
N SER A 135 -5.52 -0.93 -5.34
CA SER A 135 -6.92 -1.37 -5.35
C SER A 135 -7.68 -0.89 -6.58
N LEU A 136 -7.45 0.36 -7.01
CA LEU A 136 -8.08 0.93 -8.21
C LEU A 136 -7.55 0.31 -9.50
N ARG A 137 -6.24 0.05 -9.59
CA ARG A 137 -5.65 -0.67 -10.73
C ARG A 137 -6.19 -2.10 -10.83
N LYS A 138 -6.36 -2.76 -9.67
CA LYS A 138 -7.01 -4.07 -9.55
C LYS A 138 -8.45 -4.04 -10.07
N LEU A 139 -9.21 -2.99 -9.74
CA LEU A 139 -10.56 -2.78 -10.23
C LEU A 139 -10.60 -2.57 -11.76
N LEU A 140 -9.69 -1.77 -12.33
CA LEU A 140 -9.58 -1.58 -13.78
C LEU A 140 -9.21 -2.86 -14.53
N ALA A 141 -8.43 -3.74 -13.90
CA ALA A 141 -8.00 -5.03 -14.46
C ALA A 141 -9.00 -6.17 -14.18
N ALA A 142 -10.12 -5.89 -13.52
CA ALA A 142 -11.11 -6.90 -13.20
C ALA A 142 -11.83 -7.39 -14.46
N VAL A 143 -12.09 -8.69 -14.51
CA VAL A 143 -12.82 -9.36 -15.59
C VAL A 143 -14.18 -9.85 -15.09
N PRO A 144 -15.21 -9.96 -15.96
CA PRO A 144 -16.49 -10.49 -15.53
C PRO A 144 -16.34 -11.92 -15.01
N LEU A 145 -17.02 -12.21 -13.91
CA LEU A 145 -17.18 -13.57 -13.40
C LEU A 145 -17.94 -14.38 -14.46
N VAL A 146 -17.37 -15.52 -14.85
CA VAL A 146 -18.07 -16.46 -15.72
C VAL A 146 -19.05 -17.22 -14.84
N GLU A 147 -20.33 -16.88 -14.95
CA GLU A 147 -21.41 -17.59 -14.27
C GLU A 147 -21.88 -18.76 -15.13
N TYR A 148 -21.79 -19.97 -14.57
CA TYR A 148 -22.35 -21.18 -15.18
C TYR A 148 -23.66 -21.55 -14.49
N SER A 149 -24.69 -21.91 -15.27
CA SER A 149 -25.93 -22.44 -14.71
C SER A 149 -25.68 -23.74 -13.93
N ASP A 150 -26.56 -24.07 -12.99
CA ASP A 150 -26.45 -25.33 -12.23
C ASP A 150 -26.50 -26.55 -13.16
N GLU A 151 -27.34 -26.50 -14.18
CA GLU A 151 -27.43 -27.53 -15.23
C GLU A 151 -26.11 -27.67 -16.00
N HIS A 152 -25.47 -26.56 -16.39
CA HIS A 152 -24.17 -26.60 -17.06
C HIS A 152 -23.08 -27.14 -16.14
N ARG A 153 -23.10 -26.77 -14.85
CA ARG A 153 -22.16 -27.30 -13.86
C ARG A 153 -22.35 -28.82 -13.70
N GLN A 154 -23.58 -29.30 -13.65
CA GLN A 154 -23.88 -30.73 -13.56
C GLN A 154 -23.42 -31.48 -14.83
N ASP A 155 -23.69 -30.96 -16.02
CA ASP A 155 -23.21 -31.56 -17.29
C ASP A 155 -21.67 -31.63 -17.35
N MET A 156 -20.97 -30.60 -16.88
CA MET A 156 -19.51 -30.62 -16.79
C MET A 156 -19.01 -31.64 -15.77
N VAL A 157 -19.66 -31.76 -14.61
CA VAL A 157 -19.35 -32.79 -13.60
C VAL A 157 -19.52 -34.20 -14.19
N ASP A 158 -20.62 -34.44 -14.91
CA ASP A 158 -20.91 -35.74 -15.51
C ASP A 158 -19.90 -36.10 -16.60
N ARG A 159 -19.51 -35.12 -17.44
CA ARG A 159 -18.44 -35.29 -18.44
C ARG A 159 -17.10 -35.63 -17.81
N VAL A 160 -16.70 -34.91 -16.76
CA VAL A 160 -15.44 -35.18 -16.06
C VAL A 160 -15.47 -36.56 -15.39
N ALA A 161 -16.58 -36.93 -14.73
CA ALA A 161 -16.76 -38.25 -14.15
C ALA A 161 -16.68 -39.36 -15.21
N GLY A 162 -17.20 -39.13 -16.41
CA GLY A 162 -17.09 -40.04 -17.55
C GLY A 162 -15.64 -40.27 -18.01
N LEU A 163 -14.79 -39.25 -17.98
CA LEU A 163 -13.36 -39.37 -18.32
C LEU A 163 -12.61 -40.27 -17.32
N PHE A 164 -12.94 -40.18 -16.04
CA PHE A 164 -12.34 -41.04 -15.01
C PHE A 164 -12.85 -42.49 -15.08
N LYS A 165 -14.11 -42.71 -15.51
CA LYS A 165 -14.64 -44.06 -15.76
C LYS A 165 -14.00 -44.73 -16.99
N LEU A 166 -13.65 -43.96 -18.02
CA LEU A 166 -12.97 -44.47 -19.22
C LEU A 166 -11.50 -44.90 -18.97
N HIS A 167 -10.88 -44.46 -17.88
CA HIS A 167 -9.52 -44.86 -17.51
C HIS A 167 -9.43 -46.12 -16.64
N VAL A 168 -10.56 -46.75 -16.29
CA VAL A 168 -10.55 -48.08 -15.69
C VAL A 168 -10.37 -49.09 -16.81
N VAL A 169 -9.11 -49.35 -17.18
CA VAL A 169 -8.73 -50.50 -18.01
C VAL A 169 -9.19 -51.76 -17.27
N PRO A 170 -10.05 -52.61 -17.83
CA PRO A 170 -10.32 -53.91 -17.24
C PRO A 170 -9.02 -54.72 -17.36
N THR A 171 -8.40 -55.04 -16.23
CA THR A 171 -7.42 -56.12 -16.15
C THR A 171 -8.15 -57.44 -16.39
N GLU A 172 -8.38 -57.77 -17.66
CA GLU A 172 -8.61 -59.15 -18.09
C GLU A 172 -7.31 -59.72 -18.62
N THR A 173 -6.82 -60.74 -17.93
CA THR A 173 -6.01 -61.87 -18.42
C THR A 173 -5.71 -62.71 -17.18
N GLU A 174 -5.95 -64.01 -17.08
CA GLU A 174 -6.48 -65.01 -18.00
C GLU A 174 -6.74 -66.23 -17.10
N GLY A 175 -7.86 -66.93 -17.31
CA GLY A 175 -8.00 -68.28 -16.79
C GLY A 175 -6.96 -69.19 -17.46
N LYS A 176 -6.14 -69.88 -16.64
CA LYS A 176 -5.49 -71.12 -17.05
C LYS A 176 -6.19 -72.30 -16.38
N ALA A 177 -7.02 -72.98 -17.17
CA ALA A 177 -7.39 -74.37 -16.96
C ALA A 177 -6.69 -75.19 -18.05
N ALA A 178 -5.79 -76.07 -17.63
CA ALA A 178 -5.29 -77.31 -18.24
C ALA A 178 -3.83 -77.54 -17.83
#